data_AF-A0ABD1X8Q4-F1
#
_entry.id   AF-A0ABD1X8Q4-F1
#
_cell.length_a   1.000
_cell.length_b   1.000
_cell.length_c   1.000
_cell.angle_alpha   90.00
_cell.angle_beta   90.00
_cell.angle_gamma   90.00
#
_symmetry.space_group_name_H-M   'P 1'
#
loop_
_entity.id
_entity.type
_entity.pdbx_description
1 polymer ?
#
loop_
_entity_poly.entity_id
_entity_poly.type
_entity_poly.pdbx_seq_one_letter_code
_entity_poly.pdbx_strand_id
1 'polypeptide(L)'
;MIRLPFFFQNAVKNCSLQAATNEQRKADEKVMKLAEEQKKQKENLHKKIIQLEKQLDAKQAVELEIEQLRGKLNVMRHMEDEGDLEVLEKVDSLLKSLREKEGELEDVLALNQTLVVQERNSNDELQDARKELVNGLKELSTNGQIGVKRMGELNSKPFHEAMKRKYNEVEADERATELCSLWEEYLRDPEWHPIKVVEINGKHQAVIVQDDEKLKDLRNNYGDGVYDAVTSALTEVNEYNPSGRYIISELWNYSEGRKATLQEGVAHIMKLWRTYKRKRGMD
;
A
#
# COMPACT_ATOMS: atom_id res chain seq x y z
N MET A 1 42.29 23.16 -41.59
CA MET A 1 41.76 23.24 -40.21
C MET A 1 40.41 23.92 -40.32
N ILE A 2 39.25 23.30 -40.11
CA ILE A 2 38.62 23.02 -38.81
C ILE A 2 37.45 22.05 -39.09
N ARG A 3 37.53 20.79 -38.63
CA ARG A 3 36.41 19.83 -38.62
C ARG A 3 36.24 19.13 -37.26
N LEU A 4 37.09 19.45 -36.29
CA LEU A 4 37.08 18.83 -34.94
C LEU A 4 35.79 19.08 -34.12
N PRO A 5 35.16 20.29 -34.11
CA PRO A 5 34.06 20.56 -33.17
C PRO A 5 32.80 19.71 -33.41
N PHE A 6 32.49 19.41 -34.67
CA PHE A 6 31.29 18.66 -35.05
C PHE A 6 31.38 17.17 -34.67
N PHE A 7 32.57 16.58 -34.79
CA PHE A 7 32.80 15.20 -34.37
C PHE A 7 32.68 15.02 -32.86
N PHE A 8 33.20 15.97 -32.07
CA PHE A 8 33.05 15.95 -30.61
C PHE A 8 31.58 16.08 -30.20
N GLN A 9 30.83 16.98 -30.83
CA GLN A 9 29.40 17.17 -30.52
C GLN A 9 28.55 15.94 -30.89
N ASN A 10 28.90 15.26 -31.99
CA ASN A 10 28.23 14.02 -32.41
C ASN A 10 28.58 12.86 -31.46
N ALA A 11 29.84 12.72 -31.06
CA ALA A 11 30.29 11.71 -30.10
C ALA A 11 29.62 11.87 -28.72
N VAL A 12 29.48 13.11 -28.22
CA VAL A 12 28.78 13.40 -26.96
C VAL A 12 27.30 13.06 -27.05
N LYS A 13 26.63 13.41 -28.15
CA LYS A 13 25.23 13.02 -28.40
C LYS A 13 25.05 11.50 -28.45
N ASN A 14 25.96 10.79 -29.13
CA ASN A 14 25.92 9.32 -29.20
C ASN A 14 26.11 8.66 -27.83
N CYS A 15 27.08 9.12 -27.03
CA CYS A 15 27.27 8.65 -25.64
C CYS A 15 26.03 8.91 -24.78
N SER A 16 25.42 10.10 -24.89
CA SER A 16 24.20 10.43 -24.15
C SER A 16 23.02 9.56 -24.56
N LEU A 17 22.85 9.31 -25.87
CA LEU A 17 21.79 8.44 -26.38
C LEU A 17 21.98 6.99 -25.89
N GLN A 18 23.22 6.49 -25.95
CA GLN A 18 23.56 5.14 -25.51
C GLN A 18 23.40 4.97 -23.99
N ALA A 19 23.69 6.01 -23.20
CA ALA A 19 23.40 6.04 -21.77
C ALA A 19 21.90 5.96 -21.48
N ALA A 20 21.09 6.78 -22.17
CA ALA A 20 19.63 6.78 -22.04
C ALA A 20 19.02 5.42 -22.44
N THR A 21 19.46 4.81 -23.54
CA THR A 21 18.99 3.47 -23.95
C THR A 21 19.35 2.39 -22.93
N ASN A 22 20.56 2.45 -22.37
CA ASN A 22 20.97 1.52 -21.32
C ASN A 22 20.17 1.70 -20.02
N GLU A 23 19.85 2.94 -19.67
CA GLU A 23 19.04 3.26 -18.50
C GLU A 23 17.59 2.81 -18.67
N GLN A 24 17.01 3.03 -19.87
CA GLN A 24 15.69 2.53 -20.22
C GLN A 24 15.63 1.00 -20.17
N ARG A 25 16.62 0.29 -20.74
CA ARG A 25 16.70 -1.17 -20.65
C ARG A 25 16.76 -1.66 -19.20
N LYS A 26 17.52 -0.99 -18.34
CA LYS A 26 17.58 -1.33 -16.90
C LYS A 26 16.24 -1.10 -16.20
N ALA A 27 15.53 -0.03 -16.55
CA ALA A 27 14.20 0.24 -16.02
C ALA A 27 13.21 -0.84 -16.46
N ASP A 28 13.21 -1.20 -17.74
CA ASP A 28 12.35 -2.25 -18.30
C ASP A 28 12.63 -3.61 -17.64
N GLU A 29 13.90 -3.98 -17.46
CA GLU A 29 14.30 -5.20 -16.74
C GLU A 29 13.82 -5.22 -15.29
N LYS A 30 13.84 -4.08 -14.59
CA LYS A 30 13.30 -3.97 -13.22
C LYS A 30 11.78 -4.11 -13.20
N VAL A 31 11.08 -3.44 -14.11
CA VAL A 31 9.61 -3.52 -14.23
C VAL A 31 9.18 -4.96 -14.51
N MET A 32 9.89 -5.66 -15.40
CA MET A 32 9.63 -7.08 -15.68
C MET A 32 9.80 -7.95 -14.44
N LYS A 33 10.89 -7.77 -13.67
CA LYS A 33 11.10 -8.51 -12.42
C LYS A 33 10.02 -8.22 -11.38
N LEU A 34 9.59 -6.96 -11.24
CA LEU A 34 8.51 -6.59 -10.35
C LEU A 34 7.18 -7.23 -10.77
N ALA A 35 6.88 -7.25 -12.07
CA ALA A 35 5.69 -7.88 -12.61
C ALA A 35 5.69 -9.41 -12.38
N GLU A 36 6.85 -10.06 -12.55
CA GLU A 36 7.02 -11.49 -12.24
C GLU A 36 6.85 -11.79 -10.75
N GLU A 37 7.46 -10.99 -9.88
CA GLU A 37 7.33 -11.14 -8.43
C GLU A 37 5.88 -10.92 -7.99
N GLN A 38 5.21 -9.88 -8.50
CA GLN A 38 3.79 -9.64 -8.23
C GLN A 38 2.92 -10.80 -8.73
N LYS A 39 3.19 -11.34 -9.92
CA LYS A 39 2.48 -12.51 -10.46
C LYS A 39 2.66 -13.72 -9.55
N LYS A 40 3.89 -14.00 -9.10
CA LYS A 40 4.21 -15.10 -8.19
C LYS A 40 3.53 -14.93 -6.83
N GLN A 41 3.54 -13.73 -6.26
CA GLN A 41 2.83 -13.41 -5.02
C GLN A 41 1.32 -13.61 -5.19
N LYS A 42 0.76 -13.13 -6.30
CA LYS A 42 -0.66 -13.34 -6.64
C LYS A 42 -0.99 -14.82 -6.74
N GLU A 43 -0.18 -15.62 -7.43
CA GLU A 43 -0.37 -17.06 -7.54
C GLU A 43 -0.29 -17.77 -6.18
N ASN A 44 0.65 -17.37 -5.32
CA ASN A 44 0.76 -17.91 -3.96
C ASN A 44 -0.47 -17.59 -3.11
N LEU A 45 -0.99 -16.35 -3.20
CA LEU A 45 -2.22 -15.95 -2.53
C LEU A 45 -3.42 -16.76 -3.05
N HIS A 46 -3.54 -16.97 -4.37
CA HIS A 46 -4.61 -17.81 -4.93
C HIS A 46 -4.51 -19.26 -4.44
N LYS A 47 -3.30 -19.84 -4.40
CA LYS A 47 -3.10 -21.19 -3.84
C LYS A 47 -3.54 -21.25 -2.37
N LYS A 48 -3.26 -20.19 -1.60
CA LYS A 48 -3.67 -20.11 -0.21
C LYS A 48 -5.19 -19.98 -0.06
N ILE A 49 -5.85 -19.19 -0.90
CA ILE A 49 -7.33 -19.08 -0.95
C ILE A 49 -7.95 -20.45 -1.23
N ILE A 50 -7.50 -21.15 -2.27
CA ILE A 50 -8.01 -22.49 -2.62
C ILE A 50 -7.80 -23.48 -1.46
N GLN A 51 -6.66 -23.40 -0.78
CA GLN A 51 -6.39 -24.24 0.39
C GLN A 51 -7.36 -23.94 1.55
N LEU A 52 -7.63 -22.66 1.82
CA LEU A 52 -8.55 -22.23 2.86
C LEU A 52 -10.00 -22.60 2.52
N GLU A 53 -10.42 -22.48 1.26
CA GLU A 53 -11.73 -22.94 0.78
C GLU A 53 -11.91 -24.44 1.03
N LYS A 54 -10.92 -25.27 0.67
CA LYS A 54 -10.96 -26.71 0.97
C LYS A 54 -11.03 -27.02 2.46
N GLN A 55 -10.35 -26.24 3.30
CA GLN A 55 -10.42 -26.39 4.76
C GLN A 55 -11.79 -25.98 5.30
N LEU A 56 -12.41 -24.94 4.72
CA LEU A 56 -13.77 -24.52 5.06
C LEU A 56 -14.79 -25.58 4.67
N ASP A 57 -14.69 -26.14 3.46
CA ASP A 57 -15.56 -27.22 3.00
C ASP A 57 -15.44 -28.46 3.90
N ALA A 58 -14.21 -28.83 4.27
CA ALA A 58 -13.98 -29.95 5.19
C ALA A 58 -14.58 -29.69 6.58
N LYS A 59 -14.46 -28.46 7.10
CA LYS A 59 -15.09 -28.05 8.36
C LYS A 59 -16.61 -28.17 8.28
N GLN A 60 -17.22 -27.66 7.21
CA GLN A 60 -18.67 -27.73 6.99
C GLN A 60 -19.16 -29.18 6.87
N ALA A 61 -18.39 -30.07 6.22
CA ALA A 61 -18.71 -31.48 6.14
C ALA A 61 -18.75 -32.16 7.53
N VAL A 62 -17.78 -31.83 8.39
CA VAL A 62 -17.75 -32.33 9.78
C VAL A 62 -18.92 -31.76 10.59
N GLU A 63 -19.24 -30.47 10.47
CA GLU A 63 -20.41 -29.85 11.12
C GLU A 63 -21.72 -30.55 10.71
N LEU A 64 -21.87 -30.89 9.42
CA LEU A 64 -23.02 -31.65 8.92
C LEU A 64 -23.06 -33.09 9.46
N GLU A 65 -21.91 -33.77 9.54
CA GLU A 65 -21.82 -35.13 10.09
C GLU A 65 -22.22 -35.15 11.58
N ILE A 66 -21.76 -34.16 12.36
CA ILE A 66 -22.15 -33.96 13.76
C ILE A 66 -23.67 -33.82 13.88
N GLU A 67 -24.31 -32.98 13.06
CA GLU A 67 -25.77 -32.80 13.09
C GLU A 67 -26.53 -34.06 12.66
N GLN A 68 -26.01 -34.82 11.69
CA GLN A 68 -26.59 -36.12 11.30
C GLN A 68 -26.51 -37.15 12.43
N LEU A 69 -25.37 -37.23 13.13
CA LEU A 69 -25.18 -38.12 14.28
C LEU A 69 -26.12 -37.73 15.44
N ARG A 70 -26.24 -36.43 15.74
CA ARG A 70 -27.20 -35.90 16.73
C ARG A 70 -28.64 -36.27 16.38
N GLY A 71 -29.02 -36.13 15.10
CA GLY A 71 -30.34 -36.52 14.61
C GLY A 71 -30.62 -38.01 14.78
N LYS A 72 -29.70 -38.88 14.37
CA LYS A 72 -29.81 -40.34 14.55
C LYS A 72 -29.95 -40.74 16.01
N LEU A 73 -29.11 -40.17 16.88
CA LEU A 73 -29.16 -40.42 18.32
C LEU A 73 -30.53 -40.02 18.90
N ASN A 74 -31.07 -38.88 18.48
CA ASN A 74 -32.36 -38.40 18.95
C ASN A 74 -33.51 -39.34 18.56
N VAL A 75 -33.50 -39.88 17.33
CA VAL A 75 -34.49 -40.85 16.87
C VAL A 75 -34.41 -42.16 17.67
N MET A 76 -33.21 -42.71 17.86
CA MET A 76 -33.01 -43.96 18.62
C MET A 76 -33.45 -43.82 20.08
N ARG A 77 -33.23 -42.65 20.69
CA ARG A 77 -33.68 -42.32 22.04
C ARG A 77 -35.21 -42.23 22.19
N HIS A 78 -35.95 -42.05 21.09
CA HIS A 78 -37.41 -42.08 21.08
C HIS A 78 -38.00 -43.46 20.76
N MET A 79 -37.16 -44.45 20.42
CA MET A 79 -37.57 -45.84 20.19
C MET A 79 -37.41 -46.71 21.45
N GLU A 80 -37.78 -46.19 22.62
CA GLU A 80 -37.57 -46.75 23.97
C GLU A 80 -38.17 -48.16 24.24
N ASP A 81 -38.78 -48.84 23.27
CA ASP A 81 -39.64 -50.01 23.53
C ASP A 81 -39.05 -51.39 23.23
N GLU A 82 -37.81 -51.52 22.71
CA GLU A 82 -37.18 -52.84 22.52
C GLU A 82 -35.75 -52.84 23.05
N GLY A 83 -35.56 -53.50 24.20
CA GLY A 83 -34.28 -53.70 24.90
C GLY A 83 -33.30 -54.62 24.16
N ASP A 84 -33.04 -54.34 22.89
CA ASP A 84 -32.08 -55.05 22.06
C ASP A 84 -30.65 -54.54 22.34
N LEU A 85 -29.79 -55.45 22.80
CA LEU A 85 -28.37 -55.19 23.06
C LEU A 85 -27.65 -54.54 21.86
N GLU A 86 -28.04 -54.91 20.64
CA GLU A 86 -27.46 -54.40 19.39
C GLU A 86 -27.76 -52.90 19.18
N VAL A 87 -28.91 -52.42 19.65
CA VAL A 87 -29.29 -51.00 19.59
C VAL A 87 -28.45 -50.20 20.58
N LEU A 88 -28.23 -50.72 21.78
CA LEU A 88 -27.36 -50.11 22.81
C LEU A 88 -25.91 -49.97 22.33
N GLU A 89 -25.34 -51.01 21.70
CA GLU A 89 -23.98 -50.97 21.15
C GLU A 89 -23.84 -49.91 20.04
N LYS A 90 -24.83 -49.81 19.15
CA LYS A 90 -24.85 -48.77 18.09
C LYS A 90 -24.94 -47.37 18.69
N VAL A 91 -25.77 -47.15 19.71
CA VAL A 91 -25.88 -45.85 20.41
C VAL A 91 -24.54 -45.47 21.05
N ASP A 92 -23.87 -46.39 21.75
CA ASP A 92 -22.58 -46.12 22.39
C ASP A 92 -21.49 -45.77 21.37
N SER A 93 -21.45 -46.49 20.24
CA SER A 93 -20.52 -46.21 19.15
C SER A 93 -20.74 -44.81 18.54
N LEU A 94 -22.00 -44.40 18.35
CA LEU A 94 -22.36 -43.08 17.82
C LEU A 94 -22.00 -41.97 18.81
N LEU A 95 -22.23 -42.17 20.11
CA LEU A 95 -21.83 -41.22 21.16
C LEU A 95 -20.32 -41.04 21.21
N LYS A 96 -19.55 -42.11 21.06
CA LYS A 96 -18.09 -42.05 21.04
C LYS A 96 -17.59 -41.27 19.82
N SER A 97 -18.09 -41.59 18.62
CA SER A 97 -17.72 -40.89 17.39
C SER A 97 -18.12 -39.41 17.41
N LEU A 98 -19.31 -39.09 17.95
CA LEU A 98 -19.76 -37.71 18.12
C LEU A 98 -18.83 -36.91 19.03
N ARG A 99 -18.45 -37.48 20.19
CA ARG A 99 -17.49 -36.84 21.11
C ARG A 99 -16.12 -36.62 20.46
N GLU A 100 -15.62 -37.60 19.71
CA GLU A 100 -14.35 -37.46 18.98
C GLU A 100 -14.42 -36.31 17.97
N LYS A 101 -15.52 -36.22 17.18
CA LYS A 101 -15.72 -35.15 16.20
C LYS A 101 -15.94 -33.76 16.81
N GLU A 102 -16.68 -33.68 17.90
CA GLU A 102 -16.87 -32.44 18.65
C GLU A 102 -15.53 -31.93 19.22
N GLY A 103 -14.68 -32.83 19.73
CA GLY A 103 -13.32 -32.50 20.18
C GLY A 103 -12.40 -32.03 19.04
N GLU A 104 -12.38 -32.74 17.91
CA GLU A 104 -11.61 -32.33 16.71
C GLU A 104 -12.01 -30.92 16.24
N LEU A 105 -13.31 -30.61 16.26
CA LEU A 105 -13.83 -29.30 15.89
C LEU A 105 -13.40 -28.22 16.89
N GLU A 106 -13.47 -28.50 18.19
CA GLU A 106 -13.03 -27.60 19.25
C GLU A 106 -11.54 -27.25 19.12
N ASP A 107 -10.68 -28.25 18.88
CA ASP A 107 -9.24 -28.07 18.66
C ASP A 107 -8.94 -27.18 17.45
N VAL A 108 -9.66 -27.39 16.33
CA VAL A 108 -9.50 -26.57 15.12
C VAL A 108 -9.93 -25.13 15.36
N LEU A 109 -11.02 -24.91 16.09
CA LEU A 109 -11.50 -23.57 16.44
C LEU A 109 -10.51 -22.86 17.37
N ALA A 110 -9.97 -23.55 18.37
CA ALA A 110 -8.96 -23.02 19.29
C ALA A 110 -7.66 -22.64 18.58
N LEU A 111 -7.19 -23.48 17.65
CA LEU A 111 -6.03 -23.19 16.82
C LEU A 111 -6.26 -21.96 15.93
N ASN A 112 -7.42 -21.87 15.27
CA ASN A 112 -7.76 -20.73 14.42
C ASN A 112 -7.77 -19.42 15.23
N GLN A 113 -8.41 -19.42 16.41
CA GLN A 113 -8.42 -18.26 17.29
C GLN A 113 -7.00 -17.84 17.70
N THR A 114 -6.13 -18.80 17.99
CA THR A 114 -4.72 -18.54 18.32
C THR A 114 -3.97 -17.92 17.16
N LEU A 115 -4.13 -18.44 15.95
CA LEU A 115 -3.49 -17.90 14.74
C LEU A 115 -3.98 -16.48 14.41
N VAL A 116 -5.27 -16.19 14.60
CA VAL A 116 -5.83 -14.83 14.44
C VAL A 116 -5.19 -13.86 15.43
N VAL A 117 -5.01 -14.25 16.69
CA VAL A 117 -4.34 -13.41 17.69
C VAL A 117 -2.87 -13.20 17.35
N GLN A 118 -2.16 -14.25 16.94
CA GLN A 118 -0.74 -14.16 16.55
C GLN A 118 -0.52 -13.28 15.31
N GLU A 119 -1.38 -13.39 14.30
CA GLU A 119 -1.31 -12.58 13.08
C GLU A 119 -1.51 -11.09 13.41
N ARG A 120 -2.52 -10.76 14.22
CA ARG A 120 -2.76 -9.40 14.69
C ARG A 120 -1.55 -8.83 15.42
N ASN A 121 -1.02 -9.56 16.39
CA ASN A 121 0.15 -9.13 17.16
C ASN A 121 1.36 -8.90 16.24
N SER A 122 1.63 -9.82 15.31
CA SER A 122 2.75 -9.67 14.37
C SER A 122 2.56 -8.51 13.40
N ASN A 123 1.33 -8.25 12.95
CA ASN A 123 1.02 -7.10 12.12
C ASN A 123 1.19 -5.79 12.90
N ASP A 124 0.73 -5.72 14.15
CA ASP A 124 0.89 -4.55 15.00
C ASP A 124 2.38 -4.21 15.20
N GLU A 125 3.22 -5.21 15.50
CA GLU A 125 4.68 -5.04 15.59
C GLU A 125 5.29 -4.52 14.29
N LEU A 126 4.84 -5.01 13.13
CA LEU A 126 5.31 -4.54 11.82
C LEU A 126 4.88 -3.11 11.52
N GLN A 127 3.65 -2.73 11.89
CA GLN A 127 3.17 -1.35 11.73
C GLN A 127 3.92 -0.39 12.65
N ASP A 128 4.16 -0.77 13.91
CA ASP A 128 4.92 0.02 14.87
C ASP A 128 6.37 0.20 14.41
N ALA A 129 7.04 -0.86 13.96
CA ALA A 129 8.38 -0.79 13.41
C ALA A 129 8.44 0.15 12.19
N ARG A 130 7.41 0.12 11.32
CA ARG A 130 7.33 1.02 10.17
C ARG A 130 7.12 2.47 10.58
N LYS A 131 6.23 2.73 11.53
CA LYS A 131 5.93 4.06 12.06
C LYS A 131 7.18 4.66 12.70
N GLU A 132 7.90 3.88 13.48
CA GLU A 132 9.15 4.31 14.11
C GLU A 132 10.23 4.61 13.07
N LEU A 133 10.33 3.77 12.03
CA LEU A 133 11.24 4.01 10.92
C LEU A 133 10.93 5.31 10.17
N VAL A 134 9.65 5.58 9.90
CA VAL A 134 9.21 6.85 9.31
C VAL A 134 9.56 8.02 10.22
N ASN A 135 9.28 7.93 11.53
CA ASN A 135 9.58 8.99 12.48
C ASN A 135 11.09 9.26 12.57
N GLY A 136 11.92 8.23 12.72
CA GLY A 136 13.37 8.38 12.79
C GLY A 136 13.99 8.95 11.51
N LEU A 137 13.39 8.69 10.34
CA LEU A 137 13.85 9.27 9.08
C LEU A 137 13.35 10.68 8.81
N LYS A 138 12.31 11.19 9.50
CA LYS A 138 11.84 12.58 9.36
C LYS A 138 12.92 13.60 9.70
N GLU A 139 13.69 13.32 10.75
CA GLU A 139 14.75 14.20 11.24
C GLU A 139 16.04 14.10 10.41
N LEU A 140 16.19 12.99 9.68
CA LEU A 140 17.36 12.72 8.85
C LEU A 140 17.18 13.38 7.49
N SER A 141 17.57 14.66 7.40
CA SER A 141 17.71 15.39 6.13
C SER A 141 18.66 14.65 5.20
N THR A 142 18.12 13.78 4.34
CA THR A 142 18.90 13.01 3.41
C THR A 142 18.30 13.13 2.03
N ASN A 143 19.07 13.71 1.09
CA ASN A 143 18.88 13.59 -0.36
C ASN A 143 19.14 12.14 -0.82
N GLY A 144 18.72 11.17 -0.01
CA GLY A 144 18.92 9.74 -0.21
C GLY A 144 17.83 9.14 -1.08
N GLN A 145 18.08 7.94 -1.57
CA GLN A 145 17.11 7.20 -2.38
C GLN A 145 15.86 6.79 -1.59
N ILE A 146 16.01 6.58 -0.27
CA ILE A 146 14.93 6.27 0.66
C ILE A 146 14.81 7.44 1.64
N GLY A 147 13.58 7.86 1.91
CA GLY A 147 13.29 8.92 2.88
C GLY A 147 11.82 8.93 3.27
N VAL A 148 11.37 10.03 3.86
CA VAL A 148 9.96 10.26 4.19
C VAL A 148 9.35 11.18 3.15
N LYS A 149 8.21 10.78 2.59
CA LYS A 149 7.37 11.63 1.74
C LYS A 149 6.12 12.02 2.50
N ARG A 150 5.74 13.30 2.45
CA ARG A 150 4.51 13.83 3.04
C ARG A 150 3.42 13.83 1.97
N MET A 151 2.60 12.79 1.95
CA MET A 151 1.56 12.58 0.94
C MET A 151 0.49 13.66 1.08
N GLY A 152 0.22 14.37 -0.01
CA GLY A 152 -0.72 15.49 -0.04
C GLY A 152 -0.15 16.82 0.44
N GLU A 153 1.16 16.91 0.71
CA GLU A 153 1.81 18.20 0.96
C GLU A 153 1.91 19.01 -0.34
N LEU A 154 1.47 20.26 -0.29
CA LEU A 154 1.48 21.14 -1.44
C LEU A 154 2.89 21.64 -1.73
N ASN A 155 3.37 21.45 -2.96
CA ASN A 155 4.64 22.03 -3.40
C ASN A 155 4.46 23.53 -3.64
N SER A 156 5.05 24.38 -2.81
CA SER A 156 4.94 25.83 -2.91
C SER A 156 5.74 26.43 -4.07
N LYS A 157 6.77 25.75 -4.58
CA LYS A 157 7.70 26.31 -5.57
C LYS A 157 6.99 26.87 -6.83
N PRO A 158 6.03 26.18 -7.45
CA PRO A 158 5.31 26.71 -8.61
C PRO A 158 4.50 27.97 -8.30
N PHE A 159 4.02 28.13 -7.06
CA PHE A 159 3.30 29.34 -6.63
C PHE A 159 4.25 30.53 -6.58
N HIS A 160 5.44 30.37 -5.99
CA HIS A 160 6.46 31.42 -6.00
C HIS A 160 6.90 31.76 -7.42
N GLU A 161 7.11 30.76 -8.28
CA GLU A 161 7.45 31.01 -9.69
C GLU A 161 6.35 31.76 -10.45
N ALA A 162 5.08 31.47 -10.17
CA ALA A 162 3.95 32.18 -10.77
C ALA A 162 3.88 33.65 -10.28
N MET A 163 4.07 33.89 -8.98
CA MET A 163 4.02 35.24 -8.41
C MET A 163 5.20 36.11 -8.83
N LYS A 164 6.41 35.55 -8.93
CA LYS A 164 7.61 36.27 -9.40
C LYS A 164 7.50 36.80 -10.84
N ARG A 165 6.55 36.29 -11.64
CA ARG A 165 6.26 36.84 -12.99
C ARG A 165 5.44 38.12 -12.96
N LYS A 166 4.74 38.38 -11.85
CA LYS A 166 3.77 39.49 -11.72
C LYS A 166 4.20 40.54 -10.70
N TYR A 167 5.00 40.16 -9.70
CA TYR A 167 5.34 41.00 -8.55
C TYR A 167 6.85 41.07 -8.31
N ASN A 168 7.28 42.03 -7.50
CA ASN A 168 8.66 42.08 -6.99
C ASN A 168 8.91 40.93 -5.99
N GLU A 169 10.16 40.70 -5.59
CA GLU A 169 10.52 39.50 -4.82
C GLU A 169 9.81 39.38 -3.46
N VAL A 170 9.68 40.47 -2.71
CA VAL A 170 9.04 40.46 -1.38
C VAL A 170 7.53 40.23 -1.53
N GLU A 171 6.89 40.99 -2.42
CA GLU A 171 5.45 40.82 -2.69
C GLU A 171 5.14 39.43 -3.27
N ALA A 172 6.00 38.90 -4.14
CA ALA A 172 5.81 37.59 -4.73
C ALA A 172 5.85 36.47 -3.67
N ASP A 173 6.72 36.62 -2.67
CA ASP A 173 6.86 35.64 -1.58
C ASP A 173 5.64 35.62 -0.66
N GLU A 174 5.18 36.80 -0.23
CA GLU A 174 3.97 36.94 0.59
C GLU A 174 2.74 36.40 -0.15
N ARG A 175 2.53 36.82 -1.40
CA ARG A 175 1.38 36.37 -2.22
C ARG A 175 1.40 34.88 -2.52
N ALA A 176 2.58 34.31 -2.77
CA ALA A 176 2.71 32.88 -3.01
C ALA A 176 2.36 32.09 -1.76
N THR A 177 2.79 32.56 -0.58
CA THR A 177 2.47 31.95 0.71
C THR A 177 0.97 32.00 0.99
N GLU A 178 0.33 33.17 0.83
CA GLU A 178 -1.12 33.32 0.97
C GLU A 178 -1.89 32.35 0.05
N LEU A 179 -1.48 32.27 -1.23
CA LEU A 179 -2.13 31.39 -2.18
C LEU A 179 -1.91 29.91 -1.85
N CYS A 180 -0.71 29.51 -1.42
CA CYS A 180 -0.44 28.14 -0.98
C CYS A 180 -1.35 27.77 0.19
N SER A 181 -1.42 28.60 1.23
CA SER A 181 -2.27 28.33 2.40
C SER A 181 -3.74 28.21 2.04
N LEU A 182 -4.26 29.06 1.15
CA LEU A 182 -5.62 28.95 0.65
C LEU A 182 -5.88 27.59 -0.03
N TRP A 183 -4.94 27.12 -0.86
CA TRP A 183 -5.09 25.82 -1.52
C TRP A 183 -4.91 24.65 -0.58
N GLU A 184 -4.07 24.76 0.44
CA GLU A 184 -3.99 23.77 1.52
C GLU A 184 -5.32 23.66 2.29
N GLU A 185 -6.02 24.77 2.51
CA GLU A 185 -7.36 24.75 3.11
C GLU A 185 -8.37 24.04 2.21
N TYR A 186 -8.39 24.34 0.91
CA TYR A 186 -9.25 23.62 -0.04
C TYR A 186 -8.93 22.13 -0.08
N LEU A 187 -7.66 21.73 -0.12
CA LEU A 187 -7.27 20.32 -0.13
C LEU A 187 -7.76 19.55 1.12
N ARG A 188 -7.89 20.25 2.25
CA ARG A 188 -8.39 19.71 3.52
C ARG A 188 -9.91 19.75 3.65
N ASP A 189 -10.59 20.52 2.80
CA ASP A 189 -12.04 20.71 2.84
C ASP A 189 -12.75 19.40 2.47
N PRO A 190 -13.49 18.77 3.41
CA PRO A 190 -14.25 17.57 3.12
C PRO A 190 -15.46 17.86 2.23
N GLU A 191 -15.86 19.11 1.96
CA GLU A 191 -16.96 19.38 1.02
C GLU A 191 -16.45 19.52 -0.42
N TRP A 192 -15.13 19.70 -0.62
CA TRP A 192 -14.55 19.85 -1.95
C TRP A 192 -13.95 18.54 -2.48
N HIS A 193 -14.67 17.91 -3.41
CA HIS A 193 -14.35 16.60 -4.00
C HIS A 193 -14.26 16.64 -5.54
N PRO A 194 -13.25 17.31 -6.13
CA PRO A 194 -13.07 17.38 -7.58
C PRO A 194 -12.47 16.09 -8.18
N ILE A 195 -12.74 14.92 -7.58
CA ILE A 195 -12.31 13.60 -8.05
C ILE A 195 -13.55 12.71 -8.17
N LYS A 196 -13.66 12.00 -9.30
CA LYS A 196 -14.67 10.97 -9.52
C LYS A 196 -14.02 9.63 -9.87
N VAL A 197 -14.64 8.55 -9.44
CA VAL A 197 -14.25 7.20 -9.86
C VAL A 197 -14.96 6.87 -11.16
N VAL A 198 -14.20 6.56 -12.20
CA VAL A 198 -14.71 6.14 -13.51
C VAL A 198 -14.16 4.77 -13.88
N GLU A 199 -14.94 3.99 -14.61
CA GLU A 199 -14.48 2.70 -15.14
C GLU A 199 -13.81 2.93 -16.50
N ILE A 200 -12.53 2.59 -16.60
CA ILE A 200 -11.76 2.65 -17.84
C ILE A 200 -11.13 1.27 -18.03
N ASN A 201 -11.53 0.57 -19.09
CA ASN A 201 -11.05 -0.78 -19.44
C ASN A 201 -11.26 -1.82 -18.31
N GLY A 202 -12.43 -1.81 -17.65
CA GLY A 202 -12.74 -2.75 -16.56
C GLY A 202 -12.01 -2.47 -15.24
N LYS A 203 -11.35 -1.31 -15.11
CA LYS A 203 -10.71 -0.85 -13.88
C LYS A 203 -11.29 0.48 -13.43
N HIS A 204 -11.67 0.55 -12.17
CA HIS A 204 -12.06 1.80 -11.52
C HIS A 204 -10.82 2.67 -11.27
N GLN A 205 -10.84 3.90 -11.78
CA GLN A 205 -9.76 4.87 -11.65
C GLN A 205 -10.31 6.20 -11.14
N ALA A 206 -9.59 6.81 -10.20
CA ALA A 206 -9.87 8.16 -9.72
C ALA A 206 -9.38 9.18 -10.77
N VAL A 207 -10.30 10.00 -11.27
CA VAL A 207 -10.01 11.00 -12.30
C VAL A 207 -10.48 12.37 -11.82
N ILE A 208 -9.63 13.38 -12.01
CA ILE A 208 -9.93 14.76 -11.68
C ILE A 208 -11.01 15.29 -12.61
N VAL A 209 -12.00 15.97 -12.04
CA VAL A 209 -13.07 16.62 -12.80
C VAL A 209 -12.48 17.84 -13.50
N GLN A 210 -12.29 17.76 -14.82
CA GLN A 210 -11.75 18.88 -15.62
C GLN A 210 -12.64 20.13 -15.55
N ASP A 211 -13.92 19.96 -15.26
CA ASP A 211 -14.88 21.05 -15.17
C ASP A 211 -14.96 21.74 -13.80
N ASP A 212 -14.15 21.35 -12.81
CA ASP A 212 -14.14 22.01 -11.51
C ASP A 212 -13.72 23.49 -11.64
N GLU A 213 -14.61 24.39 -11.21
CA GLU A 213 -14.45 25.84 -11.37
C GLU A 213 -13.22 26.36 -10.63
N LYS A 214 -12.93 25.88 -9.41
CA LYS A 214 -11.74 26.31 -8.66
C LYS A 214 -10.46 25.92 -9.39
N LEU A 215 -10.38 24.69 -9.90
CA LEU A 215 -9.21 24.20 -10.64
C LEU A 215 -9.04 24.91 -11.99
N LYS A 216 -10.14 25.21 -12.69
CA LYS A 216 -10.12 26.04 -13.91
C LYS A 216 -9.55 27.43 -13.63
N ASP A 217 -10.06 28.10 -12.61
CA ASP A 217 -9.62 29.43 -12.21
C ASP A 217 -8.15 29.42 -11.79
N LEU A 218 -7.71 28.40 -11.05
CA LEU A 218 -6.31 28.22 -10.69
C LEU A 218 -5.41 28.20 -11.91
N ARG A 219 -5.77 27.35 -12.88
CA ARG A 219 -4.99 27.17 -14.11
C ARG A 219 -4.95 28.43 -14.95
N ASN A 220 -6.10 29.10 -15.13
CA ASN A 220 -6.22 30.31 -15.93
C ASN A 220 -5.42 31.48 -15.32
N ASN A 221 -5.42 31.62 -14.00
CA ASN A 221 -4.80 32.76 -13.33
C ASN A 221 -3.31 32.57 -13.01
N TYR A 222 -2.88 31.33 -12.77
CA TYR A 222 -1.54 31.02 -12.23
C TYR A 222 -0.73 30.01 -13.07
N GLY A 223 -1.36 29.38 -14.06
CA GLY A 223 -0.71 28.52 -15.05
C GLY A 223 -0.61 27.05 -14.65
N ASP A 224 -0.13 26.24 -15.60
CA ASP A 224 -0.08 24.76 -15.49
C ASP A 224 0.75 24.28 -14.29
N GLY A 225 1.87 24.93 -13.97
CA GLY A 225 2.72 24.48 -12.86
C GLY A 225 2.04 24.52 -11.49
N VAL A 226 1.17 25.52 -11.25
CA VAL A 226 0.40 25.63 -10.01
C VAL A 226 -0.76 24.63 -10.00
N TYR A 227 -1.44 24.49 -11.14
CA TYR A 227 -2.46 23.46 -11.34
C TYR A 227 -1.91 22.06 -11.05
N ASP A 228 -0.79 21.69 -11.68
CA ASP A 228 -0.15 20.38 -11.53
C ASP A 228 0.23 20.10 -10.08
N ALA A 229 0.73 21.10 -9.35
CA ALA A 229 1.07 20.98 -7.93
C ALA A 229 -0.16 20.66 -7.07
N VAL A 230 -1.26 21.39 -7.27
CA VAL A 230 -2.52 21.17 -6.56
C VAL A 230 -3.12 19.82 -6.91
N THR A 231 -3.19 19.46 -8.19
CA THR A 231 -3.77 18.19 -8.63
C THR A 231 -2.96 16.98 -8.17
N SER A 232 -1.63 17.11 -8.09
CA SER A 232 -0.77 16.08 -7.55
C SER A 232 -1.04 15.87 -6.05
N ALA A 233 -1.07 16.95 -5.27
CA ALA A 233 -1.39 16.88 -3.84
C ALA A 233 -2.79 16.31 -3.59
N LEU A 234 -3.79 16.74 -4.37
CA LEU A 234 -5.16 16.24 -4.31
C LEU A 234 -5.23 14.73 -4.59
N THR A 235 -4.51 14.25 -5.60
CA THR A 235 -4.47 12.82 -5.94
C THR A 235 -3.84 12.01 -4.82
N GLU A 236 -2.75 12.49 -4.23
CA GLU A 236 -2.11 11.86 -3.08
C GLU A 236 -3.01 11.83 -1.84
N VAL A 237 -3.73 12.91 -1.54
CA VAL A 237 -4.72 12.94 -0.45
C VAL A 237 -5.79 11.87 -0.69
N ASN A 238 -6.31 11.76 -1.91
CA ASN A 238 -7.34 10.79 -2.24
C ASN A 238 -6.83 9.33 -2.19
N GLU A 239 -5.58 9.08 -2.54
CA GLU A 239 -4.99 7.73 -2.49
C GLU A 239 -4.64 7.30 -1.06
N TYR A 240 -4.07 8.20 -0.25
CA TYR A 240 -3.51 7.83 1.06
C TYR A 240 -4.42 8.15 2.23
N ASN A 241 -5.28 9.17 2.13
CA ASN A 241 -6.16 9.59 3.21
C ASN A 241 -7.47 10.24 2.71
N PRO A 242 -8.27 9.53 1.90
CA PRO A 242 -9.45 10.12 1.25
C PRO A 242 -10.46 10.68 2.26
N SER A 243 -10.64 10.00 3.40
CA SER A 243 -11.60 10.41 4.43
C SER A 243 -11.04 11.45 5.39
N GLY A 244 -9.77 11.32 5.79
CA GLY A 244 -9.18 12.22 6.79
C GLY A 244 -8.64 13.52 6.21
N ARG A 245 -8.30 13.56 4.92
CA ARG A 245 -7.78 14.73 4.18
C ARG A 245 -6.55 15.42 4.81
N TYR A 246 -5.90 14.81 5.81
CA TYR A 246 -4.67 15.31 6.42
C TYR A 246 -3.45 14.62 5.80
N ILE A 247 -2.32 15.34 5.81
CA ILE A 247 -1.04 14.88 5.28
C ILE A 247 -0.57 13.63 6.04
N ILE A 248 -0.26 12.56 5.30
CA ILE A 248 0.31 11.34 5.85
C ILE A 248 1.79 11.25 5.48
N SER A 249 2.62 10.86 6.45
CA SER A 249 4.04 10.59 6.19
C SER A 249 4.23 9.12 5.81
N GLU A 250 4.86 8.88 4.68
CA GLU A 250 5.13 7.54 4.17
C GLU A 250 6.61 7.31 3.94
N LEU A 251 7.05 6.07 4.20
CA LEU A 251 8.38 5.63 3.81
C LEU A 251 8.42 5.52 2.28
N TRP A 252 9.31 6.26 1.64
CA TRP A 252 9.30 6.46 0.21
C TRP A 252 10.63 6.10 -0.44
N ASN A 253 10.57 5.42 -1.58
CA ASN A 253 11.70 5.22 -2.47
C ASN A 253 11.61 6.27 -3.59
N TYR A 254 12.35 7.36 -3.44
CA TYR A 254 12.40 8.46 -4.42
C TYR A 254 13.01 8.03 -5.75
N SER A 255 13.91 7.04 -5.74
CA SER A 255 14.51 6.54 -6.99
C SER A 255 13.55 5.69 -7.83
N GLU A 256 12.55 5.07 -7.19
CA GLU A 256 11.56 4.23 -7.86
C GLU A 256 10.16 4.86 -7.91
N GLY A 257 9.98 6.04 -7.32
CA GLY A 257 8.69 6.75 -7.33
C GLY A 257 7.56 5.98 -6.63
N ARG A 258 7.89 5.16 -5.62
CA ARG A 258 6.91 4.30 -4.92
C ARG A 258 7.15 4.25 -3.42
N LYS A 259 6.16 3.73 -2.70
CA LYS A 259 6.29 3.35 -1.29
C LYS A 259 7.47 2.38 -1.11
N ALA A 260 8.33 2.69 -0.14
CA ALA A 260 9.43 1.83 0.24
C ALA A 260 8.98 0.75 1.22
N THR A 261 9.59 -0.42 1.09
CA THR A 261 9.43 -1.55 2.01
C THR A 261 10.18 -1.31 3.31
N LEU A 262 9.78 -2.01 4.38
CA LEU A 262 10.49 -1.96 5.66
C LEU A 262 11.96 -2.41 5.50
N GLN A 263 12.19 -3.44 4.69
CA GLN A 263 13.53 -3.92 4.37
C GLN A 263 14.41 -2.86 3.69
N GLU A 264 13.87 -2.13 2.71
CA GLU A 264 14.59 -1.02 2.05
C GLU A 264 14.98 0.07 3.06
N GLY A 265 14.08 0.43 3.96
CA GLY A 265 14.37 1.45 4.97
C GLY A 265 15.38 0.98 6.03
N VAL A 266 15.30 -0.27 6.50
CA VAL A 266 16.31 -0.86 7.41
C VAL A 266 17.68 -0.90 6.74
N ALA A 267 17.76 -1.35 5.48
CA ALA A 267 19.00 -1.36 4.72
C ALA A 267 19.57 0.07 4.55
N HIS A 268 18.71 1.06 4.35
CA HIS A 268 19.09 2.47 4.26
C HIS A 268 19.70 2.98 5.59
N ILE A 269 19.04 2.76 6.72
CA ILE A 269 19.56 3.16 8.03
C ILE A 269 20.89 2.46 8.34
N MET A 270 21.01 1.16 8.05
CA MET A 270 22.26 0.44 8.24
C MET A 270 23.41 1.03 7.41
N LYS A 271 23.12 1.49 6.20
CA LYS A 271 24.10 2.20 5.35
C LYS A 271 24.49 3.56 5.94
N LEU A 272 23.52 4.34 6.42
CA LEU A 272 23.77 5.62 7.09
C LEU A 272 24.65 5.42 8.33
N TRP A 273 24.31 4.46 9.18
CA TRP A 273 25.05 4.15 10.40
C TRP A 273 26.50 3.72 10.12
N ARG A 274 26.72 2.80 9.15
CA ARG A 274 28.08 2.41 8.73
C ARG A 274 28.89 3.60 8.22
N THR A 275 28.26 4.49 7.46
CA THR A 275 28.92 5.69 6.95
C THR A 275 29.30 6.65 8.09
N TYR A 276 28.41 6.81 9.06
CA TYR A 276 28.66 7.63 10.24
C TYR A 276 29.80 7.08 11.11
N LYS A 277 29.83 5.77 11.37
CA LYS A 277 30.92 5.10 12.12
C LYS A 277 32.30 5.34 11.49
N ARG A 278 32.42 5.13 10.17
CA ARG A 278 33.68 5.37 9.44
C ARG A 278 34.15 6.81 9.55
N LYS A 279 33.23 7.79 9.49
CA LYS A 279 33.56 9.22 9.61
C LYS A 279 34.09 9.59 11.00
N ARG A 280 33.76 8.82 12.04
CA ARG A 280 34.18 9.09 13.43
C ARG A 280 35.34 8.19 13.91
N GLY A 281 35.88 7.32 13.06
CA GLY A 281 36.94 6.39 13.45
C GLY A 281 36.52 5.40 14.54
N MET A 282 35.22 5.12 14.64
CA MET A 282 34.64 4.17 15.58
C MET A 282 34.42 2.86 14.82
N ASP A 283 35.48 2.05 14.69
CA ASP A 283 35.38 0.68 14.15
C ASP A 283 34.72 -0.25 15.17
#